data_AF-A0AAW1MRU7-F1
#
_entry.id   AF-A0AAW1MRU7-F1
#
_cell.length_a   1.000
_cell.length_b   1.000
_cell.length_c   1.000
_cell.angle_alpha   90.00
_cell.angle_beta   90.00
_cell.angle_gamma   90.00
#
_symmetry.space_group_name_H-M   'P 1'
#
loop_
_entity.id
_entity.type
_entity.pdbx_description
1 polymer ?
#
loop_
_entity_poly.entity_id
_entity_poly.type
_entity_poly.pdbx_seq_one_letter_code
_entity_poly.pdbx_strand_id
1 'polypeptide(L)'
;MDINEVDDEDLEFSRSYFLAKELGSSVKKSGHKLSDIDLVSEEELRAAASNLKPKHEKEVKDLLKTYKSLYQKWAFELRCGFGLLMYGFGSKKALIEDFASTTLTEFSVLVINGYLQSVNMKQAIIAVAELFMDQMKSNRKTTGSSAKAQQPFTSKSTDDFLAFLNGSGEHENDNFVCVLVHNIDGPGLRDSESQQHLARLAACSHVRMVASIDHVNAPLCKHSQVSRILVSLH
;
A
#
# COMPACT_ATOMS: atom_id res chain seq x y z
N MET A 1 14.80 32.56 25.28
CA MET A 1 14.30 31.60 24.29
C MET A 1 12.80 31.78 24.28
N ASP A 2 12.38 32.65 23.37
CA ASP A 2 11.01 33.15 23.23
C ASP A 2 10.04 32.01 22.90
N ILE A 3 8.91 31.99 23.62
CA ILE A 3 7.82 31.01 23.50
C ILE A 3 6.74 31.53 22.52
N ASN A 4 7.06 32.55 21.72
CA ASN A 4 6.08 33.33 20.95
C ASN A 4 6.24 33.21 19.42
N GLU A 5 6.63 32.05 18.92
CA GLU A 5 6.46 31.69 17.51
C GLU A 5 5.62 30.40 17.46
N VAL A 6 4.35 30.52 17.85
CA VAL A 6 3.34 29.56 17.41
C VAL A 6 2.74 30.19 16.16
N ASP A 7 2.98 29.55 15.01
CA ASP A 7 2.56 30.03 13.69
C ASP A 7 1.08 30.48 13.71
N ASP A 8 0.82 31.73 13.32
CA ASP A 8 -0.53 32.32 13.29
C ASP A 8 -1.54 31.46 12.48
N GLU A 9 -1.05 30.66 11.53
CA GLU A 9 -1.85 29.70 10.74
C GLU A 9 -2.41 28.55 11.59
N ASP A 10 -1.64 28.02 12.55
CA ASP A 10 -2.09 26.95 13.47
C ASP A 10 -3.15 27.46 14.46
N LEU A 11 -3.02 28.73 14.86
CA LEU A 11 -4.00 29.43 15.69
C LEU A 11 -5.30 29.73 14.92
N GLU A 12 -5.21 30.03 13.62
CA GLU A 12 -6.37 30.27 12.76
C GLU A 12 -7.14 28.97 12.45
N PHE A 13 -6.42 27.86 12.24
CA PHE A 13 -7.02 26.53 12.05
C PHE A 13 -7.74 26.04 13.31
N SER A 14 -7.12 26.17 14.47
CA SER A 14 -7.72 25.79 15.76
C SER A 14 -8.95 26.64 16.09
N ARG A 15 -8.90 27.96 15.87
CA ARG A 15 -10.08 28.84 16.01
C ARG A 15 -11.23 28.41 15.12
N SER A 16 -10.95 28.06 13.87
CA SER A 16 -11.97 27.59 12.91
C SER A 16 -12.65 26.29 13.37
N TYR A 17 -11.88 25.35 13.95
CA TYR A 17 -12.43 24.11 14.52
C TYR A 17 -13.38 24.37 15.70
N PHE A 18 -12.98 25.24 16.64
CA PHE A 18 -13.80 25.58 17.80
C PHE A 18 -15.03 26.43 17.43
N LEU A 19 -14.88 27.41 16.54
CA LEU A 19 -15.98 28.23 16.02
C LEU A 19 -17.03 27.38 15.29
N ALA A 20 -16.61 26.39 14.48
CA ALA A 20 -17.55 25.49 13.82
C ALA A 20 -18.36 24.63 14.81
N LYS A 21 -17.76 24.25 15.95
CA LYS A 21 -18.43 23.51 17.02
C LYS A 21 -19.41 24.38 17.82
N GLU A 22 -19.07 25.64 18.05
CA GLU A 22 -19.92 26.62 18.76
C GLU A 22 -21.11 27.10 17.90
N LEU A 23 -20.88 27.35 16.60
CA LEU A 23 -21.91 27.79 15.64
C LEU A 23 -22.91 26.69 15.26
N GLY A 24 -22.64 25.42 15.60
CA GLY A 24 -23.47 24.26 15.28
C GLY A 24 -24.88 24.26 15.91
N SER A 25 -25.16 25.16 16.86
CA SER A 25 -26.43 25.25 17.59
C SER A 25 -27.44 26.26 17.02
N SER A 26 -27.02 27.23 16.21
CA SER A 26 -27.87 28.37 15.80
C SER A 26 -27.84 28.72 14.30
N VAL A 27 -27.37 27.83 13.43
CA VAL A 27 -27.49 28.02 11.97
C VAL A 27 -28.80 27.36 11.51
N LYS A 28 -29.67 28.12 10.85
CA LYS A 28 -30.83 27.58 10.10
C LYS A 28 -30.31 26.62 9.03
N LYS A 29 -30.23 25.33 9.35
CA LYS A 29 -29.84 24.28 8.41
C LYS A 29 -30.95 24.19 7.35
N SER A 30 -30.61 24.42 6.08
CA SER A 30 -31.51 24.11 4.97
C SER A 30 -31.92 22.65 5.07
N GLY A 31 -33.23 22.38 5.09
CA GLY A 31 -33.80 21.07 5.39
C GLY A 31 -33.65 20.01 4.30
N HIS A 32 -32.89 20.27 3.24
CA HIS A 32 -32.64 19.30 2.17
C HIS A 32 -31.80 18.14 2.72
N LYS A 33 -32.44 17.01 2.93
CA LYS A 33 -31.81 15.76 3.36
C LYS A 33 -31.50 14.92 2.13
N LEU A 34 -30.53 14.00 2.24
CA LEU A 34 -30.26 13.00 1.21
C LEU A 34 -31.48 12.11 0.91
N SER A 35 -32.43 12.03 1.84
CA SER A 35 -33.73 11.37 1.66
C SER A 35 -34.67 12.08 0.69
N ASP A 36 -34.43 13.36 0.40
CA ASP A 36 -35.28 14.17 -0.47
C ASP A 36 -34.82 14.08 -1.95
N ILE A 37 -33.77 13.29 -2.21
CA ILE A 37 -33.26 13.00 -3.55
C ILE A 37 -34.06 11.83 -4.11
N ASP A 38 -34.57 11.99 -5.33
CA ASP A 38 -35.22 10.91 -6.06
C ASP A 38 -34.18 9.83 -6.41
N LEU A 39 -34.31 8.66 -5.80
CA LEU A 39 -33.36 7.56 -5.96
C LEU A 39 -33.63 6.86 -7.29
N VAL A 40 -32.80 7.18 -8.28
CA VAL A 40 -32.75 6.50 -9.57
C VAL A 40 -32.35 5.03 -9.37
N SER A 41 -32.88 4.12 -10.20
CA SER A 41 -32.55 2.69 -10.14
C SER A 41 -31.04 2.43 -10.31
N GLU A 42 -30.52 1.37 -9.67
CA GLU A 42 -29.08 1.04 -9.75
C GLU A 42 -28.61 0.83 -11.20
N GLU A 43 -29.47 0.25 -12.03
CA GLU A 43 -29.22 -0.04 -13.43
C GLU A 43 -29.06 1.24 -14.25
N GLU A 44 -29.93 2.22 -14.05
CA GLU A 44 -29.85 3.53 -14.69
C GLU A 44 -28.63 4.33 -14.19
N LEU A 45 -28.32 4.27 -12.90
CA LEU A 45 -27.11 4.90 -12.34
C LEU A 45 -25.84 4.31 -12.93
N ARG A 46 -25.77 2.98 -13.07
CA ARG A 46 -24.61 2.30 -13.67
C ARG A 46 -24.47 2.62 -15.14
N ALA A 47 -25.58 2.65 -15.88
CA ALA A 47 -25.61 3.06 -17.28
C ALA A 47 -25.17 4.53 -17.44
N ALA A 48 -25.71 5.44 -16.64
CA ALA A 48 -25.32 6.85 -16.62
C ALA A 48 -23.84 7.01 -16.27
N ALA A 49 -23.34 6.32 -15.24
CA ALA A 49 -21.93 6.33 -14.85
C ALA A 49 -21.01 5.84 -15.97
N SER A 50 -21.42 4.83 -16.74
CA SER A 50 -20.67 4.33 -17.90
C SER A 50 -20.69 5.28 -19.10
N ASN A 51 -21.75 6.08 -19.23
CA ASN A 51 -21.92 7.05 -20.32
C ASN A 51 -21.26 8.42 -20.03
N LEU A 52 -20.77 8.64 -18.81
CA LEU A 52 -20.06 9.85 -18.44
C LEU A 52 -18.75 9.93 -19.24
N LYS A 53 -18.65 10.92 -20.12
CA LYS A 53 -17.41 11.23 -20.82
C LYS A 53 -16.37 11.76 -19.82
N PRO A 54 -15.19 11.13 -19.70
CA PRO A 54 -14.12 11.64 -18.85
C PRO A 54 -13.67 13.02 -19.37
N LYS A 55 -13.83 14.06 -18.55
CA LYS A 55 -13.56 15.46 -18.96
C LYS A 55 -12.08 15.73 -19.27
N HIS A 56 -11.16 15.01 -18.63
CA HIS A 56 -9.71 15.26 -18.66
C HIS A 56 -8.90 14.03 -19.09
N GLU A 57 -9.38 13.26 -20.06
CA GLU A 57 -8.73 12.01 -20.47
C GLU A 57 -7.32 12.24 -21.04
N LYS A 58 -7.10 13.37 -21.73
CA LYS A 58 -5.80 13.71 -22.33
C LYS A 58 -4.76 14.01 -21.26
N GLU A 59 -5.09 14.90 -20.31
CA GLU A 59 -4.18 15.26 -19.23
C GLU A 59 -3.83 14.04 -18.36
N VAL A 60 -4.81 13.17 -18.08
CA VAL A 60 -4.57 11.92 -17.34
C VAL A 60 -3.62 10.99 -18.10
N LYS A 61 -3.77 10.85 -19.42
CA LYS A 61 -2.87 10.02 -20.24
C LYS A 61 -1.44 10.58 -20.27
N ASP A 62 -1.29 11.90 -20.39
CA ASP A 62 0.01 12.55 -20.38
C ASP A 62 0.70 12.42 -19.01
N LEU A 63 -0.07 12.52 -17.92
CA LEU A 63 0.41 12.28 -16.56
C LEU A 63 0.86 10.82 -16.38
N LEU A 64 0.06 9.84 -16.84
CA LEU A 64 0.43 8.42 -16.80
C LEU A 64 1.69 8.13 -17.60
N LYS A 65 1.87 8.78 -18.76
CA LYS A 65 3.09 8.65 -19.57
C LYS A 65 4.31 9.17 -18.80
N THR A 66 4.14 10.26 -18.06
CA THR A 66 5.19 10.82 -17.19
C THR A 66 5.56 9.83 -16.10
N TYR A 67 4.60 9.23 -15.39
CA TYR A 67 4.88 8.20 -14.39
C TYR A 67 5.55 6.96 -14.96
N LYS A 68 5.15 6.51 -16.16
CA LYS A 68 5.81 5.38 -16.85
C LYS A 68 7.30 5.63 -17.11
N SER A 69 7.69 6.88 -17.34
CA SER A 69 9.12 7.21 -17.49
C SER A 69 9.92 7.02 -16.19
N LEU A 70 9.26 7.06 -15.02
CA LEU A 70 9.88 6.87 -13.72
C LEU A 70 10.02 5.41 -13.29
N TYR A 71 9.45 4.45 -14.05
CA TYR A 71 9.47 3.03 -13.66
C TYR A 71 10.88 2.48 -13.45
N GLN A 72 11.83 2.90 -14.27
CA GLN A 72 13.23 2.50 -14.12
C GLN A 72 13.85 3.02 -12.82
N LYS A 73 13.50 4.25 -12.41
CA LYS A 73 13.92 4.84 -11.14
C LYS A 73 13.31 4.08 -9.95
N TRP A 74 12.01 3.77 -10.02
CA TRP A 74 11.33 3.00 -8.99
C TRP A 74 11.91 1.59 -8.84
N ALA A 75 12.21 0.91 -9.95
CA ALA A 75 12.86 -0.40 -9.91
C ALA A 75 14.26 -0.33 -9.31
N PHE A 76 15.02 0.72 -9.60
CA PHE A 76 16.33 0.96 -8.99
C PHE A 76 16.22 1.17 -7.47
N GLU A 77 15.27 1.98 -7.01
CA GLU A 77 15.01 2.20 -5.58
C GLU A 77 14.64 0.89 -4.86
N LEU A 78 13.82 0.04 -5.49
CA LEU A 78 13.48 -1.30 -4.97
C LEU A 78 14.71 -2.21 -4.89
N ARG A 79 15.60 -2.21 -5.89
CA ARG A 79 16.84 -3.01 -5.88
C ARG A 79 17.79 -2.56 -4.76
N CYS A 80 17.88 -1.24 -4.51
CA CYS A 80 18.65 -0.67 -3.39
C CYS A 80 18.07 -1.02 -2.00
N GLY A 81 16.85 -1.55 -1.96
CA GLY A 81 16.21 -2.04 -0.75
C GLY A 81 15.34 -1.06 -0.02
N PHE A 82 14.91 -0.02 -0.72
CA PHE A 82 13.82 0.83 -0.28
C PHE A 82 12.48 0.21 -0.68
N GLY A 83 11.47 0.38 0.16
CA GLY A 83 10.08 0.22 -0.26
C GLY A 83 9.58 1.49 -0.95
N LEU A 84 8.54 1.39 -1.77
CA LEU A 84 7.89 2.52 -2.42
C LEU A 84 6.52 2.78 -1.79
N LEU A 85 6.24 4.04 -1.45
CA LEU A 85 4.92 4.48 -1.01
C LEU A 85 4.38 5.53 -1.95
N MET A 86 3.31 5.17 -2.65
CA MET A 86 2.61 6.06 -3.56
C MET A 86 1.42 6.71 -2.86
N TYR A 87 1.38 8.04 -2.89
CA TYR A 87 0.29 8.83 -2.35
C TYR A 87 -0.21 9.81 -3.41
N GLY A 88 -1.35 10.43 -3.16
CA GLY A 88 -1.98 11.37 -4.09
C GLY A 88 -3.42 10.99 -4.42
N PHE A 89 -4.05 11.83 -5.22
CA PHE A 89 -5.47 11.76 -5.53
C PHE A 89 -5.80 10.67 -6.56
N GLY A 90 -6.96 10.04 -6.38
CA GLY A 90 -7.48 9.03 -7.29
C GLY A 90 -6.88 7.63 -7.09
N SER A 91 -7.40 6.69 -7.88
CA SER A 91 -6.99 5.29 -7.82
C SER A 91 -5.61 5.09 -8.45
N LYS A 92 -4.65 4.69 -7.61
CA LYS A 92 -3.27 4.36 -8.02
C LYS A 92 -3.10 2.90 -8.45
N LYS A 93 -4.16 2.10 -8.32
CA LYS A 93 -4.13 0.65 -8.55
C LYS A 93 -3.61 0.29 -9.94
N ALA A 94 -4.21 0.86 -10.98
CA ALA A 94 -3.85 0.57 -12.37
C ALA A 94 -2.39 0.92 -12.69
N LEU A 95 -1.86 2.01 -12.12
CA LEU A 95 -0.48 2.42 -12.30
C LEU A 95 0.50 1.43 -11.64
N ILE A 96 0.20 1.01 -10.41
CA ILE A 96 1.03 0.05 -9.67
C ILE A 96 1.01 -1.34 -10.32
N GLU A 97 -0.15 -1.79 -10.80
CA GLU A 97 -0.28 -3.06 -11.53
C GLU A 97 0.44 -3.01 -12.90
N ASP A 98 0.36 -1.88 -13.62
CA ASP A 98 1.13 -1.65 -14.86
C ASP A 98 2.64 -1.63 -14.57
N PHE A 99 3.09 -0.99 -13.51
CA PHE A 99 4.49 -1.03 -13.07
C PHE A 99 4.97 -2.46 -12.77
N ALA A 100 4.19 -3.24 -12.01
CA ALA A 100 4.56 -4.61 -11.67
C ALA A 100 4.61 -5.53 -12.89
N SER A 101 3.62 -5.43 -13.78
CA SER A 101 3.58 -6.25 -15.00
C SER A 101 4.65 -5.88 -16.03
N THR A 102 5.10 -4.63 -16.06
CA THR A 102 6.11 -4.15 -17.03
C THR A 102 7.54 -4.30 -16.54
N THR A 103 7.80 -4.07 -15.25
CA THR A 103 9.16 -3.87 -14.73
C THR A 103 9.57 -4.95 -13.73
N LEU A 104 8.62 -5.62 -13.06
CA LEU A 104 8.89 -6.65 -12.05
C LEU A 104 8.74 -8.07 -12.58
N THR A 105 8.85 -8.28 -13.90
CA THR A 105 8.67 -9.60 -14.55
C THR A 105 9.70 -10.64 -14.13
N GLU A 106 10.85 -10.20 -13.63
CA GLU A 106 11.95 -11.06 -13.17
C GLU A 106 11.73 -11.57 -11.73
N PHE A 107 10.80 -10.96 -10.99
CA PHE A 107 10.61 -11.22 -9.55
C PHE A 107 9.23 -11.84 -9.27
N SER A 108 9.12 -12.57 -8.15
CA SER A 108 7.81 -12.97 -7.63
C SER A 108 7.07 -11.74 -7.11
N VAL A 109 5.85 -11.51 -7.61
CA VAL A 109 4.98 -10.43 -7.16
C VAL A 109 3.76 -10.99 -6.43
N LEU A 110 3.51 -10.52 -5.20
CA LEU A 110 2.29 -10.79 -4.44
C LEU A 110 1.45 -9.52 -4.32
N VAL A 111 0.18 -9.56 -4.74
CA VAL A 111 -0.74 -8.43 -4.65
C VAL A 111 -1.70 -8.61 -3.47
N ILE A 112 -1.75 -7.60 -2.60
CA ILE A 112 -2.62 -7.52 -1.42
C ILE A 112 -3.60 -6.35 -1.62
N ASN A 113 -4.88 -6.68 -1.64
CA ASN A 113 -5.97 -5.70 -1.80
C ASN A 113 -6.45 -5.18 -0.43
N GLY A 114 -5.75 -4.22 0.15
CA GLY A 114 -6.03 -3.69 1.50
C GLY A 114 -7.38 -2.98 1.65
N TYR A 115 -8.03 -2.58 0.55
CA TYR A 115 -9.39 -2.04 0.60
C TYR A 115 -10.46 -3.10 0.98
N LEU A 116 -10.13 -4.39 0.94
CA LEU A 116 -11.01 -5.45 1.41
C LEU A 116 -10.89 -5.63 2.92
N GLN A 117 -12.02 -5.74 3.62
CA GLN A 117 -12.04 -5.96 5.07
C GLN A 117 -11.61 -7.37 5.49
N SER A 118 -11.63 -8.34 4.55
CA SER A 118 -11.31 -9.74 4.80
C SER A 118 -9.80 -10.07 4.73
N VAL A 119 -8.94 -9.08 4.52
CA VAL A 119 -7.49 -9.31 4.41
C VAL A 119 -6.93 -9.76 5.76
N ASN A 120 -6.16 -10.84 5.75
CA ASN A 120 -5.47 -11.37 6.93
C ASN A 120 -3.95 -11.33 6.71
N MET A 121 -3.25 -10.51 7.49
CA MET A 121 -1.80 -10.34 7.37
C MET A 121 -1.00 -11.60 7.71
N LYS A 122 -1.51 -12.49 8.57
CA LYS A 122 -0.84 -13.77 8.87
C LYS A 122 -0.81 -14.66 7.64
N GLN A 123 -1.93 -14.72 6.92
CA GLN A 123 -2.02 -15.47 5.66
C GLN A 123 -1.14 -14.83 4.57
N ALA A 124 -1.06 -13.49 4.52
CA ALA A 124 -0.16 -12.80 3.61
C ALA A 124 1.31 -13.16 3.86
N ILE A 125 1.76 -13.20 5.12
CA ILE A 125 3.15 -13.59 5.47
C ILE A 125 3.44 -15.03 5.05
N ILE A 126 2.50 -15.96 5.29
CA ILE A 126 2.63 -17.36 4.89
C ILE A 126 2.78 -17.44 3.36
N ALA A 127 1.91 -16.75 2.61
CA ALA A 127 1.96 -16.72 1.15
C ALA A 127 3.30 -16.15 0.62
N VAL A 128 3.83 -15.08 1.23
CA VAL A 128 5.16 -14.54 0.88
C VAL A 128 6.26 -15.57 1.12
N ALA A 129 6.23 -16.27 2.25
CA ALA A 129 7.24 -17.27 2.57
C ALA A 129 7.18 -18.47 1.62
N GLU A 130 5.98 -18.92 1.25
CA GLU A 130 5.78 -19.98 0.25
C GLU A 130 6.33 -19.57 -1.13
N LEU A 131 6.00 -18.36 -1.59
CA LEU A 131 6.51 -17.82 -2.85
C LEU A 131 8.03 -17.72 -2.86
N PHE A 132 8.64 -17.30 -1.75
CA PHE A 132 10.10 -17.22 -1.64
C PHE A 132 10.75 -18.61 -1.68
N MET A 133 10.17 -19.60 -1.01
CA MET A 133 10.67 -20.97 -1.06
C MET A 133 10.62 -21.57 -2.47
N ASP A 134 9.54 -21.33 -3.20
CA ASP A 134 9.38 -21.88 -4.54
C ASP A 134 10.36 -21.22 -5.54
N GLN A 135 10.64 -19.92 -5.36
CA GLN A 135 11.73 -19.22 -6.06
C GLN A 135 13.09 -19.87 -5.77
N MET A 136 13.40 -20.19 -4.50
CA MET A 136 14.65 -20.89 -4.15
C MET A 136 14.74 -22.30 -4.74
N LYS A 137 13.63 -23.05 -4.78
CA LYS A 137 13.59 -24.40 -5.36
C LYS A 137 13.74 -24.37 -6.88
N SER A 138 13.15 -23.38 -7.56
CA SER A 138 13.28 -23.19 -9.01
C SER A 138 14.74 -22.96 -9.40
N ASN A 139 15.44 -22.09 -8.67
CA ASN A 139 16.86 -21.78 -8.91
C ASN A 139 17.82 -22.93 -8.56
N ARG A 140 17.46 -23.83 -7.63
CA ARG A 140 18.29 -25.00 -7.26
C ARG A 140 18.19 -26.19 -8.22
N LYS A 141 17.26 -26.19 -9.19
CA LYS A 141 17.11 -27.30 -10.16
C LYS A 141 18.23 -27.39 -11.20
N THR A 142 19.17 -26.43 -11.23
CA THR A 142 20.34 -26.44 -12.14
C THR A 142 21.61 -27.02 -11.52
N THR A 143 21.64 -27.26 -10.20
CA THR A 143 22.77 -27.92 -9.53
C THR A 143 22.23 -29.08 -8.70
N GLY A 144 22.43 -30.30 -9.22
CA GLY A 144 21.93 -31.53 -8.60
C GLY A 144 22.42 -31.70 -7.16
N SER A 145 21.52 -31.53 -6.20
CA SER A 145 21.61 -32.24 -4.92
C SER A 145 20.25 -32.21 -4.23
N SER A 146 19.63 -33.39 -4.16
CA SER A 146 18.35 -33.64 -3.51
C SER A 146 18.48 -33.46 -2.00
N ALA A 147 18.25 -32.23 -1.50
CA ALA A 147 18.06 -31.99 -0.07
C ALA A 147 16.58 -32.18 0.29
N LYS A 148 16.31 -33.39 0.83
CA LYS A 148 15.18 -33.87 1.63
C LYS A 148 14.01 -32.90 1.85
N ALA A 149 12.82 -33.39 1.50
CA ALA A 149 11.51 -32.89 1.86
C ALA A 149 11.47 -32.31 3.29
N GLN A 150 11.34 -30.98 3.39
CA GLN A 150 10.97 -30.33 4.63
C GLN A 150 9.46 -30.07 4.61
N GLN A 151 8.79 -30.85 5.47
CA GLN A 151 7.49 -30.70 6.13
C GLN A 151 6.54 -29.59 5.64
N PRO A 152 5.24 -29.89 5.47
CA PRO A 152 4.22 -28.86 5.25
C PRO A 152 4.22 -27.88 6.43
N PHE A 153 4.25 -26.58 6.13
CA PHE A 153 4.45 -25.47 7.07
C PHE A 153 3.27 -25.22 8.04
N THR A 154 2.38 -26.19 8.24
CA THR A 154 1.12 -26.03 8.98
C THR A 154 1.30 -25.87 10.50
N SER A 155 2.52 -26.00 11.03
CA SER A 155 2.84 -25.92 12.47
C SER A 155 3.82 -24.81 12.87
N LYS A 156 4.28 -23.97 11.94
CA LYS A 156 5.26 -22.91 12.26
C LYS A 156 4.57 -21.59 12.61
N SER A 157 5.17 -20.85 13.54
CA SER A 157 4.66 -19.54 13.97
C SER A 157 4.95 -18.47 12.91
N THR A 158 4.19 -17.38 12.92
CA THR A 158 4.43 -16.19 12.06
C THR A 158 5.86 -15.64 12.22
N ASP A 159 6.45 -15.81 13.40
CA ASP A 159 7.81 -15.36 13.70
C ASP A 159 8.87 -16.19 12.99
N ASP A 160 8.66 -17.50 12.86
CA ASP A 160 9.58 -18.38 12.13
C ASP A 160 9.63 -18.03 10.65
N PHE A 161 8.48 -17.69 10.06
CA PHE A 161 8.39 -17.22 8.67
C PHE A 161 9.12 -15.90 8.47
N LEU A 162 8.94 -14.94 9.39
CA LEU A 162 9.63 -13.66 9.34
C LEU A 162 11.14 -13.83 9.55
N ALA A 163 11.57 -14.74 10.43
CA ALA A 163 12.99 -15.07 10.61
C ALA A 163 13.58 -15.71 9.35
N PHE A 164 12.83 -16.59 8.68
CA PHE A 164 13.23 -17.18 7.40
C PHE A 164 13.39 -16.14 6.29
N LEU A 165 12.45 -15.19 6.17
CA LEU A 165 12.54 -14.07 5.22
C LEU A 165 13.67 -13.09 5.54
N ASN A 166 14.07 -13.00 6.81
CA ASN A 166 15.23 -12.24 7.29
C ASN A 166 16.56 -13.01 7.22
N GLY A 167 16.52 -14.32 6.99
CA GLY A 167 17.66 -15.22 7.16
C GLY A 167 18.88 -14.72 6.40
N SER A 168 20.05 -14.70 7.06
CA SER A 168 21.33 -14.28 6.51
C SER A 168 21.86 -15.29 5.49
N GLY A 169 21.23 -15.35 4.31
CA GLY A 169 21.80 -16.04 3.17
C GLY A 169 22.96 -15.22 2.63
N GLU A 170 24.19 -15.67 2.86
CA GLU A 170 25.42 -15.23 2.16
C GLU A 170 25.40 -15.61 0.67
N HIS A 171 24.26 -15.51 0.00
CA HIS A 171 24.12 -15.93 -1.37
C HIS A 171 23.90 -14.71 -2.26
N GLU A 172 24.85 -14.51 -3.15
CA GLU A 172 25.05 -13.52 -4.21
C GLU A 172 23.87 -13.35 -5.20
N ASN A 173 22.66 -13.79 -4.85
CA ASN A 173 21.50 -13.75 -5.71
C ASN A 173 20.59 -12.61 -5.26
N ASP A 174 20.36 -11.65 -6.16
CA ASP A 174 19.37 -10.55 -6.07
C ASP A 174 17.91 -11.05 -6.04
N ASN A 175 17.65 -12.18 -5.38
CA ASN A 175 16.35 -12.82 -5.32
C ASN A 175 15.53 -12.21 -4.18
N PHE A 176 14.55 -11.37 -4.53
CA PHE A 176 13.58 -10.84 -3.59
C PHE A 176 12.14 -11.07 -4.08
N VAL A 177 11.20 -11.07 -3.13
CA VAL A 177 9.76 -11.07 -3.40
C VAL A 177 9.24 -9.65 -3.28
N CYS A 178 8.53 -9.18 -4.30
CA CYS A 178 7.88 -7.87 -4.27
C CYS A 178 6.42 -8.01 -3.80
N VAL A 179 6.07 -7.28 -2.74
CA VAL A 179 4.72 -7.24 -2.18
C VAL A 179 4.07 -5.92 -2.57
N LEU A 180 3.01 -5.99 -3.35
CA LEU A 180 2.18 -4.86 -3.75
C LEU A 180 1.00 -4.74 -2.80
N VAL A 181 0.89 -3.63 -2.08
CA VAL A 181 -0.22 -3.36 -1.15
C VAL A 181 -1.06 -2.19 -1.67
N HIS A 182 -2.25 -2.50 -2.17
CA HIS A 182 -3.22 -1.47 -2.51
C HIS A 182 -3.92 -0.98 -1.25
N ASN A 183 -3.95 0.34 -1.03
CA ASN A 183 -4.58 0.97 0.12
C ASN A 183 -4.12 0.35 1.47
N ILE A 184 -2.85 0.60 1.81
CA ILE A 184 -2.17 0.07 3.02
C ILE A 184 -2.85 0.51 4.33
N ASP A 185 -3.61 1.58 4.26
CA ASP A 185 -4.46 2.18 5.29
C ASP A 185 -5.92 1.76 5.12
N GLY A 186 -6.18 0.65 4.44
CA GLY A 186 -7.51 0.08 4.30
C GLY A 186 -8.06 -0.50 5.61
N PRO A 187 -9.38 -0.68 5.71
CA PRO A 187 -10.06 -1.00 6.97
C PRO A 187 -9.57 -2.31 7.61
N GLY A 188 -9.20 -3.32 6.81
CA GLY A 188 -8.68 -4.61 7.30
C GLY A 188 -7.20 -4.59 7.70
N LEU A 189 -6.50 -3.46 7.51
CA LEU A 189 -5.07 -3.34 7.82
C LEU A 189 -4.78 -2.30 8.91
N ARG A 190 -5.77 -1.52 9.35
CA ARG A 190 -5.58 -0.42 10.32
C ARG A 190 -5.33 -0.88 11.76
N ASP A 191 -5.59 -2.13 12.08
CA ASP A 191 -5.39 -2.65 13.42
C ASP A 191 -3.89 -2.72 13.77
N SER A 192 -3.57 -2.57 15.06
CA SER A 192 -2.19 -2.53 15.53
C SER A 192 -1.42 -3.83 15.23
N GLU A 193 -2.10 -4.98 15.26
CA GLU A 193 -1.49 -6.27 14.99
C GLU A 193 -1.08 -6.37 13.51
N SER A 194 -1.97 -6.05 12.57
CA SER A 194 -1.68 -6.04 11.13
C SER A 194 -0.57 -5.05 10.77
N GLN A 195 -0.58 -3.85 11.36
CA GLN A 195 0.49 -2.86 11.12
C GLN A 195 1.84 -3.35 11.66
N GLN A 196 1.88 -4.01 12.82
CA GLN A 196 3.12 -4.59 13.34
C GLN A 196 3.66 -5.70 12.44
N HIS A 197 2.78 -6.60 11.96
CA HIS A 197 3.16 -7.65 11.01
C HIS A 197 3.67 -7.05 9.69
N LEU A 198 3.02 -6.01 9.19
CA LEU A 198 3.41 -5.32 7.96
C LEU A 198 4.76 -4.61 8.10
N ALA A 199 5.01 -3.95 9.23
CA ALA A 199 6.29 -3.31 9.52
C ALA A 199 7.42 -4.34 9.57
N ARG A 200 7.20 -5.48 10.25
CA ARG A 200 8.17 -6.58 10.30
C ARG A 200 8.40 -7.21 8.93
N LEU A 201 7.35 -7.35 8.12
CA LEU A 201 7.47 -7.86 6.75
C LEU A 201 8.26 -6.90 5.86
N ALA A 202 8.02 -5.58 5.97
CA ALA A 202 8.76 -4.55 5.24
C ALA A 202 10.23 -4.43 5.70
N ALA A 203 10.54 -4.84 6.93
CA ALA A 203 11.90 -4.87 7.45
C ALA A 203 12.74 -6.04 6.89
N CYS A 204 12.11 -7.07 6.31
CA CYS A 204 12.81 -8.24 5.79
C CYS A 204 13.77 -7.92 4.63
N SER A 205 14.93 -8.56 4.61
CA SER A 205 15.96 -8.35 3.58
C SER A 205 15.53 -8.80 2.19
N HIS A 206 14.82 -9.94 2.10
CA HIS A 206 14.36 -10.53 0.84
C HIS A 206 12.96 -10.06 0.39
N VAL A 207 12.39 -9.07 1.08
CA VAL A 207 11.07 -8.54 0.76
C VAL A 207 11.20 -7.08 0.35
N ARG A 208 10.62 -6.74 -0.80
CA ARG A 208 10.46 -5.36 -1.26
C ARG A 208 8.99 -5.03 -1.28
N MET A 209 8.62 -3.81 -0.88
CA MET A 209 7.21 -3.43 -0.74
C MET A 209 6.90 -2.23 -1.61
N VAL A 210 5.81 -2.31 -2.36
CA VAL A 210 5.21 -1.18 -3.08
C VAL A 210 3.81 -0.99 -2.54
N ALA A 211 3.53 0.15 -1.92
CA ALA A 211 2.26 0.40 -1.26
C ALA A 211 1.61 1.68 -1.79
N SER A 212 0.29 1.75 -1.70
CA SER A 212 -0.47 2.98 -1.93
C SER A 212 -1.19 3.44 -0.67
N ILE A 213 -1.31 4.75 -0.50
CA ILE A 213 -2.10 5.41 0.55
C ILE A 213 -3.17 6.28 -0.06
N ASP A 214 -4.38 6.24 0.52
CA ASP A 214 -5.47 7.14 0.15
C ASP A 214 -5.91 8.09 1.29
N HIS A 215 -5.75 7.71 2.56
CA HIS A 215 -6.30 8.48 3.67
C HIS A 215 -5.37 9.62 4.13
N VAL A 216 -5.95 10.81 4.32
CA VAL A 216 -5.23 12.01 4.80
C VAL A 216 -4.58 11.80 6.16
N ASN A 217 -5.20 11.01 7.04
CA ASN A 217 -4.66 10.66 8.35
C ASN A 217 -3.75 9.41 8.34
N ALA A 218 -3.45 8.83 7.18
CA ALA A 218 -2.60 7.64 7.11
C ALA A 218 -1.20 7.79 7.77
N PRO A 219 -0.56 8.98 7.77
CA PRO A 219 0.70 9.17 8.50
C PRO A 219 0.56 8.98 10.02
N LEU A 220 -0.62 9.22 10.60
CA LEU A 220 -0.85 9.12 12.05
C LEU A 220 -0.93 7.67 12.54
N CYS A 221 -1.33 6.74 11.65
CA CYS A 221 -1.50 5.32 12.02
C CYS A 221 -0.19 4.51 11.96
N LYS A 222 0.89 5.08 11.40
CA LYS A 222 2.15 4.37 11.20
C LYS A 222 3.16 4.80 12.26
N HIS A 223 3.33 3.96 13.28
CA HIS A 223 4.41 4.12 14.26
C HIS A 223 5.78 4.05 13.56
N SER A 224 6.83 4.65 14.14
CA SER A 224 8.21 4.80 13.63
C SER A 224 8.93 3.56 13.07
N GLN A 225 8.30 2.38 13.14
CA GLN A 225 8.81 1.06 12.78
C GLN A 225 8.82 0.79 11.25
N VAL A 226 8.22 1.66 10.43
CA VAL A 226 8.16 1.52 8.95
C VAL A 226 9.32 2.27 8.28
N SER A 227 10.53 2.15 8.84
CA SER A 227 11.68 3.02 8.49
C SER A 227 12.30 2.74 7.12
N ARG A 228 11.92 1.66 6.43
CA ARG A 228 12.49 1.25 5.12
C ARG A 228 11.65 1.63 3.90
N ILE A 229 10.49 2.25 4.10
CA ILE A 229 9.64 2.65 2.97
C ILE A 229 9.99 4.10 2.58
N LEU A 230 10.55 4.26 1.39
CA LEU A 230 10.77 5.55 0.78
C LEU A 230 9.44 6.06 0.21
N VAL A 231 9.12 7.30 0.56
CA VAL A 231 7.91 7.99 0.10
C VAL A 231 8.24 8.60 -1.26
N SER A 232 7.71 8.02 -2.34
CA SER A 232 8.00 8.43 -3.71
C SER A 232 6.69 8.86 -4.36
N LEU A 233 6.45 10.17 -4.40
CA LEU A 233 5.70 10.89 -5.44
C LEU A 233 5.67 12.41 -5.14
N HIS A 234 6.11 13.22 -6.09
CA HIS A 234 5.63 14.59 -6.33
C HIS A 234 5.10 14.60 -7.76
#